data_AF-A0A972NUU2-F1
#
_entry.id   AF-A0A972NUU2-F1
#
_cell.length_a   1.000
_cell.length_b   1.000
_cell.length_c   1.000
_cell.angle_alpha   90.00
_cell.angle_beta   90.00
_cell.angle_gamma   90.00
#
_symmetry.space_group_name_H-M   'P 1'
#
loop_
_entity.id
_entity.type
_entity.pdbx_description
1 polymer ?
#
loop_
_entity_poly.entity_id
_entity_poly.type
_entity_poly.pdbx_seq_one_letter_code
_entity_poly.pdbx_strand_id
1 'polypeptide(L)' 'MKLDAVTFVRLRRLAPVLDDVLNAGEVEHADQAVNLASLVQLCSQLFDAYHDQHPDEIAQAHLHALELQ' A
#
# COMPACT_ATOMS: atom_id res chain seq x y z
N MET A 1 2.30 0.76 14.77
CA MET A 1 2.81 2.08 14.29
C MET A 1 1.67 3.08 14.05
N LYS A 2 1.84 4.36 14.41
CA LYS A 2 0.91 5.46 14.02
C LYS A 2 1.43 6.18 12.77
N LEU A 3 0.56 6.46 11.81
CA LEU A 3 0.93 7.22 10.61
C LEU A 3 1.18 8.69 10.95
N ASP A 4 2.26 9.25 10.41
CA ASP A 4 2.46 10.69 10.41
C ASP A 4 1.47 11.39 9.47
N ALA A 5 1.27 12.69 9.67
CA ALA A 5 0.28 13.47 8.93
C ALA A 5 0.56 13.49 7.41
N VAL A 6 1.83 13.50 6.99
CA VAL A 6 2.21 13.56 5.58
C VAL A 6 1.87 12.24 4.90
N THR A 7 2.27 11.12 5.51
CA THR A 7 1.97 9.77 5.03
C THR A 7 0.47 9.53 4.95
N PHE A 8 -0.28 9.94 5.98
CA PHE A 8 -1.74 9.83 6.00
C PHE A 8 -2.42 10.61 4.85
N VAL A 9 -2.01 11.86 4.62
CA VAL A 9 -2.55 12.69 3.53
C VAL A 9 -2.21 12.09 2.17
N ARG A 10 -0.98 11.58 1.98
CA ARG A 10 -0.57 10.92 0.73
C ARG A 10 -1.41 9.67 0.44
N LEU A 11 -1.66 8.81 1.43
CA LEU A 11 -2.55 7.66 1.26
C LEU A 11 -3.97 8.09 0.87
N ARG A 12 -4.56 9.07 1.58
CA ARG A 12 -5.91 9.57 1.25
C ARG A 12 -6.03 10.13 -0.15
N ARG A 13 -4.96 10.72 -0.68
CA ARG A 13 -4.94 11.23 -2.06
C ARG A 13 -4.86 10.12 -3.11
N LEU A 14 -4.15 9.04 -2.82
CA LEU A 14 -3.93 7.93 -3.76
C LEU A 14 -5.09 6.92 -3.74
N ALA A 15 -5.84 6.82 -2.65
CA ALA A 15 -6.95 5.87 -2.52
C ALA A 15 -8.03 6.01 -3.62
N PRO A 16 -8.54 7.22 -3.97
CA PRO A 16 -9.49 7.37 -5.07
C PRO A 16 -8.94 6.93 -6.43
N VAL A 17 -7.65 7.15 -6.69
CA VAL A 17 -7.04 6.74 -7.97
C VAL A 17 -7.01 5.21 -8.10
N LEU A 18 -6.71 4.50 -7.01
CA LEU A 18 -6.82 3.04 -7.00
C LEU A 18 -8.27 2.60 -7.18
N ASP A 19 -9.22 3.25 -6.53
CA ASP A 19 -10.65 2.96 -6.66
C ASP A 19 -11.13 3.16 -8.10
N ASP A 20 -10.75 4.26 -8.76
CA ASP A 20 -11.07 4.54 -10.16
C ASP A 20 -10.55 3.43 -11.09
N VAL A 21 -9.28 3.02 -10.92
CA VAL A 21 -8.68 1.93 -11.72
C VAL A 21 -9.39 0.59 -11.48
N LEU A 22 -9.73 0.28 -10.23
CA LEU A 22 -10.47 -0.94 -9.90
C LEU A 22 -11.89 -0.93 -10.47
N ASN A 23 -12.56 0.21 -10.44
CA ASN A 23 -13.92 0.39 -11.00
C ASN A 23 -13.92 0.33 -12.53
N ALA A 24 -12.93 0.93 -13.19
CA ALA A 24 -12.75 0.85 -14.63
C ALA A 24 -12.32 -0.56 -15.08
N GLY A 25 -11.61 -1.29 -14.22
CA GLY A 25 -11.00 -2.58 -14.55
C GLY A 25 -9.75 -2.46 -15.43
N GLU A 26 -9.28 -1.23 -15.69
CA GLU A 26 -8.09 -0.94 -16.48
C GLU A 26 -7.41 0.37 -16.07
N VAL A 27 -6.18 0.58 -16.54
CA VAL A 27 -5.46 1.84 -16.40
C VAL A 27 -5.67 2.66 -17.67
N GLU A 28 -6.59 3.62 -17.60
CA GLU A 28 -7.02 4.44 -18.74
C GLU A 28 -6.04 5.57 -19.07
N HIS A 29 -5.29 6.06 -18.08
CA HIS A 29 -4.45 7.26 -18.21
C HIS A 29 -3.05 7.09 -17.61
N ALA A 30 -2.08 7.79 -18.19
CA ALA A 30 -0.68 7.70 -17.76
C ALA A 30 -0.45 8.23 -16.33
N ASP A 31 -1.24 9.21 -15.89
CA ASP A 31 -1.19 9.74 -14.52
C ASP A 31 -1.69 8.72 -13.50
N GLN A 32 -2.67 7.88 -13.84
CA GLN A 32 -3.08 6.75 -13.00
C GLN A 32 -1.90 5.80 -12.77
N ALA A 33 -1.15 5.44 -13.82
CA ALA A 33 0.04 4.60 -13.70
C ALA A 33 1.11 5.22 -12.78
N VAL A 34 1.37 6.53 -12.89
CA VAL A 34 2.32 7.26 -12.03
C VAL A 34 1.85 7.28 -10.57
N ASN A 35 0.56 7.47 -10.34
CA ASN A 35 -0.03 7.45 -9.01
C ASN A 35 0.02 6.03 -8.40
N LEU A 36 -0.22 4.98 -9.19
CA LEU A 36 -0.07 3.59 -8.75
C LEU A 36 1.38 3.28 -8.35
N ALA A 37 2.36 3.73 -9.13
CA ALA A 37 3.77 3.60 -8.75
C ALA A 37 4.08 4.32 -7.42
N SER A 38 3.51 5.51 -7.24
CA SER A 38 3.63 6.28 -5.99
C SER A 38 2.96 5.57 -4.80
N LEU A 39 1.85 4.87 -5.04
CA LEU A 39 1.14 4.07 -4.05
C LEU A 39 1.94 2.83 -3.65
N VAL A 40 2.51 2.11 -4.62
CA VAL A 40 3.41 0.97 -4.36
C VAL A 40 4.57 1.42 -3.46
N GLN A 41 5.24 2.52 -3.81
CA GLN A 41 6.35 3.04 -3.01
C GLN A 41 5.91 3.39 -1.58
N LEU A 42 4.74 3.99 -1.41
CA LEU A 42 4.21 4.36 -0.10
C LEU A 42 3.88 3.11 0.73
N CYS A 43 3.27 2.10 0.12
CA CYS A 43 2.96 0.83 0.78
C CYS A 43 4.24 0.09 1.20
N SER A 44 5.28 0.06 0.36
CA SER A 44 6.58 -0.51 0.74
C SER A 44 7.20 0.21 1.93
N GLN A 45 7.23 1.56 1.91
CA GLN A 45 7.75 2.34 3.03
C GLN A 45 7.02 2.06 4.35
N LEU A 46 5.69 1.90 4.29
CA LEU A 46 4.87 1.56 5.46
C LEU A 46 5.14 0.15 5.96
N PHE A 47 5.29 -0.81 5.05
CA PHE A 47 5.63 -2.19 5.36
C PHE A 47 7.00 -2.25 6.04
N ASP A 48 8.03 -1.67 5.42
CA ASP A 48 9.39 -1.68 5.95
C ASP A 48 9.44 -1.04 7.34
N ALA A 49 8.82 0.14 7.50
CA ALA A 49 8.78 0.83 8.80
C ALA A 49 8.06 0.01 9.89
N TYR A 50 7.01 -0.74 9.54
CA TYR A 50 6.34 -1.63 10.49
C TYR A 50 7.18 -2.87 10.78
N HIS A 51 7.74 -3.50 9.75
CA HIS A 51 8.59 -4.68 9.86
C HIS A 51 9.80 -4.42 10.76
N ASP A 52 10.45 -3.26 10.61
CA ASP A 52 11.60 -2.87 11.46
C ASP A 52 11.24 -2.80 12.95
N GLN A 53 9.99 -2.48 13.27
CA GLN A 53 9.47 -2.40 14.64
C GLN A 53 8.93 -3.76 15.13
N HIS A 54 8.46 -4.61 14.23
CA HIS A 54 7.70 -5.82 14.54
C HIS A 54 8.04 -7.01 13.60
N PRO A 55 9.30 -7.46 13.53
CA PRO A 55 9.72 -8.46 12.55
C PRO A 55 9.02 -9.82 12.78
N ASP A 56 8.81 -10.21 14.04
CA ASP A 56 8.15 -11.48 14.39
C ASP A 56 6.67 -11.50 14.00
N GLU A 57 5.96 -10.37 14.16
CA GLU A 57 4.55 -10.25 13.76
C GLU A 57 4.40 -10.39 12.24
N ILE A 58 5.33 -9.82 11.47
CA ILE A 58 5.36 -9.97 10.01
C ILE A 58 5.67 -11.42 9.62
N ALA A 59 6.66 -12.06 10.26
CA ALA A 59 6.97 -13.46 10.00
C ALA A 59 5.75 -14.36 10.25
N GLN A 60 5.02 -14.12 11.35
CA GLN A 60 3.78 -14.82 11.66
C GLN A 60 2.68 -14.54 10.62
N ALA A 61 2.49 -13.29 10.21
CA ALA A 61 1.50 -12.92 9.21
C ALA A 61 1.78 -13.59 7.85
N HIS A 62 3.05 -13.70 7.45
CA HIS A 62 3.44 -14.43 6.24
C HIS A 62 3.14 -15.92 6.33
N LEU A 63 3.44 -16.57 7.46
CA LEU A 63 3.10 -17.99 7.67
C LEU A 63 1.59 -18.22 7.53
N HIS A 64 0.78 -17.39 8.17
CA HIS A 64 -0.68 -17.49 8.08
C HIS A 64 -1.21 -17.24 6.66
N ALA A 65 -0.60 -16.33 5.89
CA ALA A 65 -1.00 -16.07 4.52
C ALA A 65 -0.76 -17.30 3.60
N LEU A 66 0.30 -18.06 3.84
CA LEU A 66 0.60 -19.30 3.10
C LEU A 66 -0.38 -20.44 3.43
N GLU A 67 -0.98 -20.45 4.61
CA GLU A 67 -1.98 -21.46 5.02
C GLU A 67 -3.37 -21.22 4.39
N LEU A 68 -3.62 -20.01 3.87
CA LEU A 68 -4.89 -19.61 3.25
C LEU A 68 -4.89 -19.70 1.71
N GLN A 69 -3.77 -20.07 1.10
CA GLN A 69 -3.63 -20.29 -0.35
C GLN A 69 -3.89 -21.75 -0.74
#